data_AF-A0A842HB86-F1
#
_entry.id   AF-A0A842HB86-F1
#
_cell.length_a   1.000
_cell.length_b   1.000
_cell.length_c   1.000
_cell.angle_alpha   90.00
_cell.angle_beta   90.00
_cell.angle_gamma   90.00
#
_symmetry.space_group_name_H-M   'P 1'
#
loop_
_entity.id
_entity.type
_entity.pdbx_description
1 polymer ?
#
loop_
_entity_poly.entity_id
_entity_poly.type
_entity_poly.pdbx_seq_one_letter_code
_entity_poly.pdbx_strand_id
1 'polypeptide(L)'
;MKTTLDISDDLLLEAKHVATRRRTTLKALVEHALRREVFPSSELEKKQDEQIEIGPRGLPQFKRVEKGRVSSESVYQLMEDEGI
;
A
#
# COMPACT_ATOMS: atom_id res chain seq x y z
N MET A 1 -0.53 -15.16 12.36
CA MET A 1 -0.01 -16.54 12.47
C MET A 1 1.51 -16.47 12.67
N LYS A 2 2.12 -17.41 13.39
CA LYS A 2 3.58 -17.51 13.51
C LYS A 2 4.07 -18.57 12.54
N THR A 3 5.09 -18.24 11.76
CA THR A 3 5.71 -19.14 10.78
C THR A 3 7.22 -19.10 10.98
N THR A 4 7.86 -20.27 10.92
CA THR A 4 9.33 -20.39 10.94
C THR A 4 9.79 -20.55 9.49
N LEU A 5 10.79 -19.78 9.08
CA LEU A 5 11.35 -19.77 7.72
C LEU A 5 12.86 -19.95 7.84
N ASP A 6 13.44 -20.84 7.04
CA ASP A 6 14.88 -20.98 6.91
C ASP A 6 15.38 -20.07 5.78
N ILE A 7 16.29 -19.15 6.10
CA ILE A 7 16.86 -18.15 5.19
C ILE A 7 18.32 -17.90 5.56
N SER A 8 19.12 -17.48 4.58
CA SER A 8 20.51 -17.11 4.84
C SER A 8 20.62 -15.88 5.75
N ASP A 9 21.66 -15.87 6.58
CA ASP A 9 21.93 -14.76 7.50
C ASP A 9 22.14 -13.43 6.77
N ASP A 10 22.82 -13.47 5.61
CA ASP A 10 23.05 -12.29 4.76
C ASP A 10 21.72 -11.67 4.30
N LEU A 11 20.76 -12.50 3.91
CA LEU A 11 19.45 -12.03 3.46
C LEU A 11 18.63 -11.47 4.63
N LEU A 12 18.69 -12.13 5.80
CA LEU A 12 18.03 -11.64 7.01
C LEU A 12 18.60 -10.29 7.46
N LEU A 13 19.92 -10.10 7.35
CA LEU A 13 20.61 -8.86 7.68
C LEU A 13 20.13 -7.72 6.77
N GLU A 14 20.14 -7.93 5.46
CA GLU A 14 19.69 -6.90 4.51
C GLU A 14 18.21 -6.58 4.70
N ALA A 15 17.36 -7.59 4.95
CA ALA A 15 15.95 -7.38 5.22
C ALA A 15 15.72 -6.49 6.45
N LYS A 16 16.52 -6.65 7.51
CA LYS A 16 16.49 -5.77 8.69
C LYS A 16 16.90 -4.35 8.34
N HIS A 17 17.98 -4.16 7.57
CA HIS A 17 18.39 -2.82 7.11
C HIS A 17 17.30 -2.12 6.30
N VAL A 18 16.62 -2.85 5.41
CA VAL A 18 15.48 -2.31 4.64
C VAL A 18 14.32 -1.93 5.58
N ALA A 19 14.00 -2.78 6.56
CA ALA A 19 12.94 -2.50 7.53
C ALA A 19 13.22 -1.21 8.31
N THR A 20 14.44 -1.01 8.79
CA THR A 20 14.87 0.23 9.47
C THR A 20 14.77 1.44 8.55
N ARG A 21 15.30 1.35 7.32
CA ARG A 21 15.24 2.46 6.34
C ARG A 21 13.81 2.90 6.04
N ARG A 22 12.88 1.94 5.94
CA ARG A 22 11.46 2.19 5.64
C ARG A 22 10.62 2.46 6.88
N ARG A 23 11.24 2.57 8.08
CA ARG A 23 10.56 2.73 9.38
C ARG A 23 9.43 1.71 9.57
N THR A 24 9.70 0.46 9.22
CA THR A 24 8.75 -0.65 9.33
C THR A 24 9.36 -1.83 10.08
N THR A 25 8.57 -2.88 10.31
CA THR A 25 9.04 -4.10 10.98
C THR A 25 9.40 -5.18 9.95
N LEU A 26 10.29 -6.10 10.32
CA LEU A 26 10.63 -7.25 9.49
C LEU A 26 9.38 -8.08 9.15
N LYS A 27 8.47 -8.25 10.11
CA LYS A 27 7.17 -8.91 9.89
C LYS A 27 6.35 -8.21 8.81
N ALA A 28 6.17 -6.89 8.91
CA ALA A 28 5.40 -6.12 7.93
C ALA A 28 6.03 -6.15 6.54
N LEU A 29 7.37 -6.11 6.47
CA LEU A 29 8.12 -6.23 5.23
C LEU A 29 7.90 -7.60 4.57
N VAL A 30 8.01 -8.68 5.34
CA VAL A 30 7.80 -10.05 4.85
C VAL A 30 6.35 -10.26 4.42
N GLU A 31 5.38 -9.83 5.22
CA GLU A 31 3.95 -9.92 4.84
C GLU A 31 3.65 -9.14 3.55
N HIS A 32 4.20 -7.93 3.40
CA HIS A 32 4.01 -7.13 2.19
C HIS A 32 4.60 -7.82 0.96
N ALA A 33 5.82 -8.37 1.07
CA ALA A 33 6.45 -9.12 -0.01
C ALA A 33 5.63 -10.36 -0.38
N LEU A 34 5.16 -11.12 0.61
CA LEU A 34 4.31 -12.30 0.39
C LEU A 34 2.98 -11.94 -0.26
N ARG A 35 2.32 -10.84 0.15
CA ARG A 35 1.12 -10.36 -0.54
C ARG A 35 1.40 -10.05 -2.01
N ARG A 36 2.50 -9.35 -2.30
CA ARG A 36 2.86 -9.05 -3.69
C ARG A 36 3.14 -10.31 -4.52
N GLU A 37 3.70 -11.34 -3.91
CA GLU A 37 4.05 -12.59 -4.61
C GLU A 37 2.81 -13.48 -4.85
N VAL A 38 1.93 -13.59 -3.86
CA VAL A 38 0.78 -14.52 -3.90
C VAL A 38 -0.41 -13.91 -4.66
N PHE A 39 -0.56 -12.58 -4.62
CA PHE A 39 -1.56 -11.90 -5.43
C PHE A 39 -0.92 -11.50 -6.77
N PRO A 40 -1.29 -12.12 -7.90
CA PRO A 40 -0.72 -11.78 -9.19
C PRO A 40 -0.95 -10.30 -9.47
N SER A 41 0.08 -9.60 -9.95
CA SER A 41 0.06 -8.16 -10.27
C SER A 41 -1.20 -7.75 -11.02
N SER A 42 -1.74 -8.64 -11.86
CA SER A 42 -2.99 -8.42 -12.59
C SER A 42 -4.20 -8.08 -11.71
N GLU A 43 -4.34 -8.52 -10.46
CA GLU A 43 -5.49 -8.14 -9.63
C GLU A 43 -5.32 -6.75 -8.98
N LEU A 44 -4.08 -6.37 -8.66
CA LEU A 44 -3.76 -5.02 -8.16
C LEU A 44 -3.75 -4.00 -9.31
N GLU A 45 -3.25 -4.39 -10.48
CA GLU A 45 -3.30 -3.64 -11.73
C GLU A 45 -4.73 -3.52 -12.24
N LYS A 46 -5.52 -4.60 -12.28
CA LYS A 46 -6.96 -4.53 -12.63
C LYS A 46 -7.71 -3.57 -11.70
N LYS A 47 -7.45 -3.59 -10.39
CA LYS A 47 -8.08 -2.62 -9.47
C LYS A 47 -7.67 -1.18 -9.72
N GLN A 48 -6.43 -0.94 -10.14
CA GLN A 48 -5.93 0.40 -10.48
C GLN A 48 -6.48 0.86 -11.84
N ASP A 49 -6.49 0.00 -12.85
CA ASP A 49 -7.08 0.24 -14.16
C ASP A 49 -8.60 0.43 -14.08
N GLU A 50 -9.28 -0.31 -13.20
CA GLU A 50 -10.69 -0.10 -12.91
C GLU A 50 -10.95 1.27 -12.27
N GLN A 51 -9.98 1.86 -11.58
CA GLN A 51 -10.08 3.17 -10.95
C GLN A 51 -9.64 4.32 -11.85
N ILE A 52 -9.08 4.07 -13.02
CA ILE A 52 -8.55 5.11 -13.92
C ILE A 52 -9.35 5.11 -15.23
N GLU A 53 -9.72 6.29 -15.71
CA GLU A 53 -10.39 6.54 -16.98
C GLU A 53 -9.63 7.62 -17.77
N ILE A 54 -9.61 7.52 -19.10
CA ILE A 54 -9.00 8.56 -19.94
C ILE A 54 -10.04 9.66 -20.13
N GLY A 55 -9.80 10.82 -19.55
CA GLY A 55 -10.69 11.97 -19.66
C GLY A 55 -10.68 12.60 -21.06
N PRO A 56 -11.59 13.55 -21.33
CA PRO A 56 -11.79 14.15 -22.65
C PRO A 56 -10.57 14.92 -23.22
N ARG A 57 -9.54 15.15 -22.40
CA ARG A 57 -8.28 15.78 -22.81
C ARG A 57 -7.16 14.76 -23.11
N GLY A 58 -7.49 13.47 -23.12
CA GLY A 58 -6.52 12.38 -23.33
C GLY A 58 -5.61 12.11 -22.12
N LEU A 59 -5.93 12.66 -20.94
CA LEU A 59 -5.16 12.48 -19.71
C LEU A 59 -5.85 11.44 -18.81
N PRO A 60 -5.08 10.55 -18.14
CA PRO A 60 -5.63 9.65 -17.13
C PRO A 60 -6.26 10.43 -15.96
N GLN A 61 -7.45 10.04 -15.55
CA GLN A 61 -8.21 10.60 -14.42
C GLN A 61 -8.72 9.46 -13.55
N PHE A 62 -8.79 9.66 -12.24
CA PHE A 62 -9.43 8.67 -11.38
C PHE A 62 -10.95 8.72 -11.54
N LYS A 63 -11.59 7.56 -11.70
CA LYS A 63 -13.05 7.43 -11.66
C LYS A 63 -13.54 8.00 -10.34
N ARG A 64 -14.52 8.89 -10.40
CA ARG A 64 -15.12 9.47 -9.20
C ARG A 64 -15.84 8.39 -8.40
N VAL A 65 -15.24 7.96 -7.31
CA VAL A 65 -15.91 7.12 -6.30
C VAL A 65 -16.76 8.02 -5.43
N GLU A 66 -18.08 7.85 -5.43
CA GLU A 66 -19.04 8.68 -4.67
C GLU A 66 -18.76 8.70 -3.15
N LYS A 67 -18.09 7.66 -2.63
CA LYS A 67 -17.79 7.47 -1.20
C LYS A 67 -16.48 8.10 -0.70
N GLY A 68 -15.83 8.98 -1.48
CA GLY A 68 -14.47 9.44 -1.15
C GLY A 68 -14.16 10.88 -1.53
N ARG A 69 -15.14 11.79 -1.46
CA ARG A 69 -14.81 13.22 -1.55
C ARG A 69 -14.06 13.61 -0.29
N VAL A 70 -12.73 13.63 -0.36
CA VAL A 70 -11.89 14.26 0.64
C VAL A 70 -12.12 15.76 0.53
N SER A 71 -13.04 16.29 1.33
CA SER A 71 -13.22 17.73 1.49
C SER A 71 -12.30 18.23 2.60
N SER A 72 -12.03 19.54 2.63
CA SER A 72 -11.29 20.15 3.73
C SER A 72 -11.96 19.87 5.08
N GLU A 73 -13.30 19.83 5.12
CA GLU A 73 -14.08 19.46 6.30
C GLU A 73 -13.79 18.02 6.77
N SER A 74 -13.72 17.07 5.85
CA SER A 74 -13.35 15.68 6.18
C SER A 74 -11.93 15.57 6.71
N VAL A 75 -11.00 16.41 6.26
CA VAL A 75 -9.62 16.43 6.76
C VAL A 75 -9.58 16.98 8.19
N TYR A 76 -10.31 18.07 8.47
CA TYR A 76 -10.37 18.65 9.81
C TYR A 76 -11.00 17.70 10.84
N GLN A 77 -12.08 17.01 10.47
CA GLN A 77 -12.68 15.99 11.35
C GLN A 77 -11.71 14.86 11.69
N LEU A 78 -10.90 14.43 10.72
CA LEU A 78 -9.92 13.37 10.91
C LEU A 78 -8.75 13.82 11.81
N MET A 79 -8.35 15.09 11.70
CA MET A 79 -7.36 15.71 12.60
C MET A 79 -7.89 15.80 14.05
N GLU A 80 -9.15 16.20 14.22
CA GLU A 80 -9.81 16.23 15.52
C GLU A 80 -9.92 14.83 16.15
N ASP A 81 -10.31 13.82 15.36
CA ASP A 81 -10.40 12.42 15.81
C ASP A 81 -9.02 11.84 16.21
N GLU A 82 -7.94 12.24 15.53
CA GLU A 82 -6.56 11.83 15.84
C GLU A 82 -5.88 12.71 16.91
N GLY A 83 -6.55 13.78 17.37
CA GLY A 83 -6.07 14.66 18.43
C GLY A 83 -4.88 15.53 18.04
N ILE A 84 -4.79 15.93 16.77
CA ILE A 84 -3.72 16.77 16.18
C ILE A 84 -4.26 18.09 15.66
#